data_AF-A0A5N5HT00-F1
#
_entry.id   AF-A0A5N5HT00-F1
#
_cell.length_a   1.000
_cell.length_b   1.000
_cell.length_c   1.000
_cell.angle_alpha   90.00
_cell.angle_beta   90.00
_cell.angle_gamma   90.00
#
_symmetry.space_group_name_H-M   'P 1'
#
loop_
_entity.id
_entity.type
_entity.pdbx_description
1 polymer ?
#
loop_
_entity_poly.entity_id
_entity_poly.type
_entity_poly.pdbx_seq_one_letter_code
_entity_poly.pdbx_strand_id
1 'polypeptide(L)'
;MLAQPVLSNAQFSHRSWQKALNQMVDQTPLPLLFMRTVIQAIDDFPSLVDFVMEILSKLVRKQVRVMPNLWFGFLKCASQTQPHSFDVLLQLPPPQLESALNKYVNLRGPPAAYASQPIA
;
A
#
# COMPACT_ATOMS: atom_id res chain seq x y z
N MET A 1 33.62 5.51 -26.01
CA MET A 1 32.24 5.87 -26.37
C MET A 1 31.30 4.95 -25.62
N LEU A 2 30.81 5.36 -24.45
CA LEU A 2 29.57 4.90 -23.78
C LEU A 2 29.32 5.91 -22.66
N ALA A 3 28.57 6.97 -22.97
CA ALA A 3 28.06 7.87 -21.95
C ALA A 3 27.01 7.10 -21.16
N GLN A 4 27.33 6.72 -19.91
CA GLN A 4 26.33 6.18 -19.00
C GLN A 4 25.25 7.26 -18.80
N PRO A 5 23.96 6.94 -18.97
CA PRO A 5 22.92 7.93 -18.75
C PRO A 5 22.94 8.31 -17.27
N VAL A 6 23.25 9.57 -16.99
CA VAL A 6 23.02 10.16 -15.66
C VAL A 6 21.55 9.95 -15.37
N LEU A 7 21.24 9.01 -14.48
CA LEU A 7 19.88 8.71 -14.06
C LEU A 7 19.26 10.02 -13.59
N SER A 8 18.09 10.37 -14.12
CA SER A 8 17.40 11.59 -13.71
C SER A 8 17.18 11.56 -12.19
N ASN A 9 17.25 12.72 -11.53
CA ASN A 9 17.10 12.82 -10.07
C ASN A 9 15.81 12.14 -9.56
N ALA A 10 14.73 12.20 -10.36
CA ALA A 10 13.48 11.50 -10.08
C ALA A 10 13.66 9.97 -10.06
N GLN A 11 14.36 9.40 -11.04
CA GLN A 11 14.58 7.94 -11.12
C GLN A 11 15.54 7.43 -10.03
N PHE A 12 16.53 8.25 -9.64
CA PHE A 12 17.39 7.96 -8.49
C PHE A 12 16.60 7.96 -7.17
N SER A 13 15.71 8.93 -6.98
CA SER A 13 14.85 9.00 -5.80
C SER A 13 13.88 7.80 -5.70
N HIS A 14 13.25 7.40 -6.82
CA HIS A 14 12.35 6.25 -6.89
C HIS A 14 13.02 4.95 -6.43
N ARG A 15 14.20 4.62 -6.98
CA ARG A 15 14.94 3.40 -6.60
C ARG A 15 15.38 3.42 -5.13
N SER A 16 15.73 4.61 -4.63
CA SER A 16 16.13 4.80 -3.23
C SER A 16 14.97 4.54 -2.28
N TRP A 17 13.77 5.04 -2.60
CA TRP A 17 12.54 4.76 -1.86
C TRP A 17 12.17 3.28 -1.86
N GLN A 18 12.20 2.62 -3.02
CA GLN A 18 11.91 1.18 -3.12
C GLN A 18 12.84 0.35 -2.25
N LYS A 19 14.14 0.67 -2.27
CA LYS A 19 15.13 -0.02 -1.45
C LYS A 19 14.89 0.20 0.04
N ALA A 20 14.68 1.45 0.46
CA ALA A 20 14.47 1.80 1.86
C ALA A 20 13.19 1.17 2.44
N LEU A 21 12.07 1.27 1.70
CA LEU A 21 10.78 0.69 2.11
C LEU A 21 10.85 -0.84 2.19
N ASN A 22 11.51 -1.51 1.23
CA ASN A 22 11.75 -2.96 1.31
C ASN A 22 12.57 -3.35 2.54
N GLN A 23 13.64 -2.63 2.82
CA GLN A 23 14.47 -2.93 4.00
C GLN A 23 13.69 -2.72 5.30
N MET A 24 12.87 -1.67 5.39
CA MET A 24 12.08 -1.39 6.58
C MET A 24 10.94 -2.39 6.80
N VAL A 25 10.24 -2.84 5.75
CA VAL A 25 9.12 -3.77 5.90
C VAL A 25 9.56 -5.13 6.47
N ASP A 26 10.80 -5.51 6.25
CA ASP A 26 11.36 -6.79 6.71
C ASP A 26 11.92 -6.72 8.15
N GLN A 27 12.05 -5.52 8.74
CA GLN A 27 12.52 -5.35 10.12
C GLN A 27 11.56 -5.95 11.16
N THR A 28 12.15 -6.40 12.27
CA THR A 28 11.45 -6.89 13.47
C THR A 28 12.11 -6.29 14.72
N PRO A 29 11.42 -5.41 15.47
CA PRO A 29 10.05 -4.96 15.26
C PRO A 29 9.90 -4.05 14.03
N LEU A 30 8.70 -4.00 13.45
CA LEU A 30 8.42 -3.08 12.33
C LEU A 30 8.51 -1.62 12.82
N PRO A 31 9.16 -0.70 12.08
CA PRO A 31 9.29 0.69 12.52
C PRO A 31 7.95 1.37 12.74
N LEU A 32 7.81 2.10 13.85
CA LEU A 32 6.55 2.74 14.26
C LEU A 32 5.98 3.71 13.20
N LEU A 33 6.86 4.46 12.54
CA LEU A 33 6.47 5.49 11.56
C LEU A 33 6.33 4.93 10.13
N PHE A 34 6.50 3.63 9.93
CA PHE A 34 6.59 3.01 8.61
C PHE A 34 5.43 3.40 7.69
N MET A 35 4.20 3.35 8.17
CA MET A 35 3.05 3.72 7.33
C MET A 35 3.01 5.21 6.96
N ARG A 36 3.51 6.12 7.80
CA ARG A 36 3.63 7.54 7.42
C ARG A 36 4.61 7.70 6.26
N THR A 37 5.72 6.96 6.31
CA THR A 37 6.72 6.93 5.26
C THR A 37 6.17 6.35 3.95
N VAL A 38 5.38 5.28 4.02
CA VAL A 38 4.71 4.70 2.84
C VAL A 38 3.72 5.69 2.20
N ILE A 39 2.92 6.38 3.02
CA ILE A 39 1.96 7.39 2.52
C ILE A 39 2.70 8.54 1.85
N GLN A 40 3.76 9.07 2.48
CA GLN A 40 4.59 10.13 1.90
C GLN A 40 5.20 9.71 0.55
N ALA A 41 5.68 8.47 0.44
CA ALA A 41 6.24 7.96 -0.80
C ALA A 41 5.20 7.88 -1.93
N ILE A 42 3.94 7.57 -1.62
CA ILE A 42 2.84 7.61 -2.59
C ILE A 42 2.50 9.05 -3.01
N ASP A 43 2.45 9.98 -2.05
CA ASP A 43 2.16 11.40 -2.31
C ASP A 43 3.23 12.03 -3.22
N ASP A 44 4.51 11.72 -2.97
CA ASP A 44 5.64 12.28 -3.72
C ASP A 44 5.89 11.54 -5.05
N PHE A 45 5.64 10.23 -5.09
CA PHE A 45 5.94 9.37 -6.25
C PHE A 45 4.78 8.42 -6.56
N PRO A 46 3.72 8.88 -7.23
CA PRO A 46 2.59 8.04 -7.62
C PRO A 46 2.95 6.82 -8.47
N SER A 47 4.10 6.83 -9.15
CA SER A 47 4.61 5.66 -9.90
C SER A 47 5.01 4.48 -9.00
N LEU A 48 5.05 4.65 -7.67
CA LEU A 48 5.35 3.58 -6.71
C LEU A 48 4.14 2.76 -6.29
N VAL A 49 2.92 3.05 -6.77
CA VAL A 49 1.68 2.39 -6.30
C VAL A 49 1.78 0.87 -6.34
N ASP A 50 2.20 0.29 -7.46
CA ASP A 50 2.31 -1.18 -7.60
C ASP A 50 3.28 -1.77 -6.58
N PHE A 51 4.44 -1.13 -6.42
CA PHE A 51 5.43 -1.53 -5.42
C PHE A 51 4.86 -1.42 -3.99
N VAL A 52 4.11 -0.37 -3.70
CA VAL A 52 3.46 -0.22 -2.40
C VAL A 52 2.40 -1.29 -2.17
N MET A 53 1.70 -1.78 -3.20
CA MET A 53 0.76 -2.89 -3.05
C MET A 53 1.46 -4.18 -2.60
N GLU A 54 2.68 -4.43 -3.09
CA GLU A 54 3.53 -5.54 -2.60
C GLU A 54 3.88 -5.37 -1.11
N ILE A 55 4.23 -4.14 -0.71
CA ILE A 55 4.50 -3.79 0.69
C ILE A 55 3.27 -4.01 1.56
N LEU A 56 2.10 -3.49 1.17
CA LEU A 56 0.86 -3.67 1.93
C LEU A 56 0.48 -5.16 2.03
N SER A 57 0.66 -5.94 0.95
CA SER A 57 0.44 -7.40 0.99
C SER A 57 1.38 -8.10 1.98
N LYS A 58 2.65 -7.68 2.07
CA LYS A 58 3.57 -8.17 3.13
C LYS A 58 3.05 -7.84 4.53
N LEU A 59 2.49 -6.64 4.73
CA LEU A 59 1.93 -6.23 6.02
C LEU A 59 0.72 -7.08 6.44
N VAL A 60 -0.13 -7.49 5.49
CA VAL A 60 -1.22 -8.45 5.76
C VAL A 60 -0.66 -9.76 6.32
N ARG A 61 0.39 -10.32 5.69
CA ARG A 61 1.07 -11.53 6.18
C ARG A 61 1.73 -11.34 7.55
N LYS A 62 2.23 -10.13 7.84
CA LYS A 62 2.75 -9.74 9.16
C LYS A 62 1.66 -9.38 10.17
N GLN A 63 0.38 -9.63 9.87
CA GLN A 63 -0.77 -9.38 10.74
C GLN A 63 -0.90 -7.92 11.19
N VAL A 64 -0.71 -6.95 10.29
CA VAL A 64 -0.75 -5.51 10.59
C VAL A 64 -1.96 -5.03 11.41
N ARG A 65 -3.10 -5.74 11.37
CA ARG A 65 -4.27 -5.47 12.23
C ARG A 65 -3.95 -5.42 13.72
N VAL A 66 -3.04 -6.27 14.21
CA VAL A 66 -2.70 -6.31 15.64
C VAL A 66 -1.75 -5.18 16.04
N MET A 67 -1.28 -4.39 15.06
CA MET A 67 -0.37 -3.27 15.24
C MET A 67 -1.16 -1.96 15.09
N PRO A 68 -1.80 -1.43 16.16
CA PRO A 68 -2.77 -0.35 16.05
C PRO A 68 -2.19 0.90 15.37
N ASN A 69 -0.95 1.28 15.71
CA ASN A 69 -0.29 2.46 15.12
C ASN A 69 -0.07 2.35 13.60
N LEU A 70 0.03 1.13 13.08
CA LEU A 70 0.24 0.87 11.67
C LEU A 70 -1.08 0.58 10.95
N TRP A 71 -2.04 -0.04 11.62
CA TRP A 71 -3.33 -0.41 11.03
C TRP A 71 -4.10 0.78 10.46
N PHE A 72 -4.14 1.91 11.18
CA PHE A 72 -4.79 3.12 10.66
C PHE A 72 -4.10 3.66 9.40
N GLY A 73 -2.77 3.65 9.40
CA GLY A 73 -1.98 4.05 8.23
C GLY A 73 -2.19 3.12 7.05
N PHE A 74 -2.25 1.81 7.29
CA PHE A 74 -2.56 0.80 6.28
C PHE A 74 -3.89 1.08 5.60
N LEU A 75 -4.96 1.31 6.38
CA LEU A 75 -6.28 1.59 5.83
C LEU A 75 -6.34 2.93 5.09
N LYS A 76 -5.66 3.97 5.59
CA LYS A 76 -5.54 5.25 4.90
C LYS A 76 -4.85 5.08 3.53
N CYS A 77 -3.72 4.38 3.50
CA CYS A 77 -2.98 4.12 2.26
C CYS A 77 -3.82 3.29 1.27
N ALA A 78 -4.48 2.22 1.74
CA ALA A 78 -5.38 1.42 0.92
C ALA A 78 -6.52 2.27 0.35
N SER A 79 -7.11 3.15 1.15
CA SER A 79 -8.16 4.06 0.69
C SER A 79 -7.69 5.05 -0.37
N GLN A 80 -6.47 5.56 -0.26
CA GLN A 80 -5.92 6.54 -1.20
C GLN A 80 -5.54 5.92 -2.54
N THR A 81 -5.17 4.65 -2.55
CA THR A 81 -4.60 3.95 -3.71
C THR A 81 -5.63 3.11 -4.48
N GLN A 82 -6.92 3.30 -4.20
CA GLN A 82 -7.98 2.63 -4.95
C GLN A 82 -7.90 2.93 -6.46
N PRO A 83 -8.23 1.96 -7.32
CA PRO A 83 -8.72 0.60 -7.00
C PRO A 83 -7.60 -0.44 -6.70
N HIS A 84 -6.33 -0.08 -6.88
CA HIS A 84 -5.18 -1.01 -6.78
C HIS A 84 -5.11 -1.77 -5.45
N SER A 85 -5.61 -1.17 -4.37
CA SER A 85 -5.61 -1.76 -3.04
C SER A 85 -6.66 -2.85 -2.80
N PHE A 86 -7.62 -3.06 -3.71
CA PHE A 86 -8.69 -4.04 -3.50
C PHE A 86 -8.16 -5.46 -3.34
N ASP A 87 -7.22 -5.90 -4.18
CA ASP A 87 -6.62 -7.24 -4.07
C ASP A 87 -5.84 -7.42 -2.76
N VAL A 88 -5.29 -6.34 -2.20
CA VAL A 88 -4.64 -6.36 -0.89
C VAL A 88 -5.67 -6.50 0.23
N LEU A 89 -6.78 -5.76 0.14
CA LEU A 89 -7.86 -5.83 1.13
C LEU A 89 -8.50 -7.22 1.15
N LEU A 90 -8.65 -7.87 -0.01
CA LEU A 90 -9.19 -9.23 -0.12
C LEU A 90 -8.30 -10.32 0.52
N GLN A 91 -7.01 -10.02 0.78
CA GLN A 91 -6.13 -10.92 1.53
C GLN A 91 -6.39 -10.89 3.05
N LEU A 92 -7.13 -9.89 3.54
CA LEU A 92 -7.49 -9.82 4.95
C LEU A 92 -8.48 -10.92 5.33
N PRO A 93 -8.38 -11.52 6.53
CA PRO A 93 -9.42 -12.43 7.00
C PRO A 93 -10.79 -11.74 7.06
N PRO A 94 -11.91 -12.46 6.80
CA PRO A 94 -13.25 -11.86 6.71
C PRO A 94 -13.63 -10.87 7.82
N PRO A 95 -13.44 -11.16 9.13
CA PRO A 95 -13.80 -10.21 10.18
C PRO A 95 -12.92 -8.94 10.18
N GLN A 96 -11.72 -9.00 9.61
CA GLN A 96 -10.84 -7.84 9.48
C GLN A 96 -11.27 -6.96 8.31
N LEU A 97 -11.62 -7.60 7.19
CA LEU A 97 -12.12 -6.92 6.01
C LEU A 97 -13.43 -6.19 6.31
N GLU A 98 -14.40 -6.85 6.94
CA GLU A 98 -15.64 -6.20 7.38
C GLU A 98 -15.39 -4.98 8.28
N SER A 99 -14.49 -5.13 9.26
CA SER A 99 -14.10 -4.03 10.15
C SER A 99 -13.46 -2.86 9.38
N ALA A 100 -12.62 -3.14 8.39
CA ALA A 100 -12.02 -2.13 7.52
C ALA A 100 -13.09 -1.39 6.70
N LEU A 101 -13.99 -2.13 6.05
CA LEU A 101 -15.09 -1.59 5.23
C LEU A 101 -16.12 -0.80 6.04
N ASN A 102 -16.32 -1.13 7.31
CA ASN A 102 -17.20 -0.37 8.21
C ASN A 102 -16.56 0.95 8.65
N LYS A 103 -15.23 0.97 8.81
CA LYS A 103 -14.50 2.13 9.30
C LYS A 103 -14.18 3.15 8.21
N TYR A 104 -13.95 2.67 6.99
CA TYR A 104 -13.67 3.49 5.83
C TYR A 104 -14.70 3.17 4.75
N VAL A 105 -15.83 3.89 4.77
CA VAL A 105 -16.97 3.65 3.87
C VAL A 105 -16.58 3.82 2.40
N ASN A 106 -15.59 4.68 2.13
CA ASN A 106 -15.00 4.83 0.81
C ASN A 106 -14.24 3.58 0.32
N LEU A 107 -13.87 2.63 1.19
CA LEU A 107 -13.39 1.30 0.80
C LEU A 107 -14.46 0.43 0.15
N ARG A 108 -15.75 0.76 0.31
CA ARG A 108 -16.84 -0.01 -0.29
C ARG A 108 -17.01 0.24 -1.79
N GLY A 109 -16.27 1.19 -2.37
CA GLY A 109 -16.38 1.59 -3.77
C GLY A 109 -17.74 2.20 -4.12
N PRO A 110 -17.90 2.77 -5.34
CA PRO A 110 -19.21 3.17 -5.84
C PRO A 110 -20.07 1.91 -6.07
N PRO A 111 -21.34 1.88 -5.62
CA PRO A 111 -22.24 0.73 -5.84
C PRO A 111 -22.33 0.25 -7.30
N ALA A 112 -22.11 1.16 -8.27
CA ALA A 112 -22.16 0.86 -9.70
C ALA A 112 -20.99 -0.02 -10.20
N ALA A 113 -19.83 -0.02 -9.53
CA ALA A 113 -18.65 -0.77 -9.98
C ALA A 113 -18.81 -2.30 -9.80
N TYR A 114 -19.58 -2.73 -8.79
CA TYR A 114 -19.84 -4.15 -8.53
C TYR A 114 -21.04 -4.70 -9.31
N ALA A 115 -21.98 -3.84 -9.72
CA ALA A 115 -23.16 -4.25 -10.47
C ALA A 115 -22.87 -4.56 -11.95
N SER A 116 -21.68 -4.21 -12.46
CA SER A 116 -21.34 -4.28 -13.88
C SER A 116 -20.40 -5.43 -14.25
N GLN A 117 -19.95 -6.24 -13.27
CA GLN A 117 -19.10 -7.38 -13.59
C GLN A 117 -19.96 -8.56 -14.07
N PRO A 118 -19.79 -9.05 -15.30
CA PRO A 118 -20.43 -10.27 -15.73
C PRO A 118 -19.84 -11.41 -14.90
N ILE A 119 -20.72 -12.18 -14.26
CA ILE A 119 -20.37 -13.46 -13.69
C ILE A 119 -20.04 -14.35 -14.90
N ALA A 120 -18.75 -14.58 -15.13
CA ALA A 120 -18.27 -15.59 -16.07
C ALA A 120 -18.28 -16.96 -15.41
#